data_AF-A0A8T6B5K0-F1
#
_entry.id   AF-A0A8T6B5K0-F1
#
_cell.length_a   1.000
_cell.length_b   1.000
_cell.length_c   1.000
_cell.angle_alpha   90.00
_cell.angle_beta   90.00
_cell.angle_gamma   90.00
#
_symmetry.space_group_name_H-M   'P 1'
#
loop_
_entity.id
_entity.type
_entity.pdbx_description
1 polymer ?
#
loop_
_entity_poly.entity_id
_entity_poly.type
_entity_poly.pdbx_seq_one_letter_code
_entity_poly.pdbx_strand_id
1 'polypeptide(L)'
;MKIKSIRKAVLLLALLTSTSFAAGKNVNVEFRKGHSSAQYSGEIKGYDYDTYTFYAKKGQKVHVSISNEGADTYLFGPGIDDSVDLSRYS
;
A
#
# COMPACT_ATOMS: atom_id res chain seq x y z
N MET A 1 22.94 -32.09 36.70
CA MET A 1 23.23 -31.24 35.52
C MET A 1 22.07 -31.34 34.51
N LYS A 2 21.05 -30.46 34.58
CA LYS A 2 19.86 -30.46 33.68
C LYS A 2 19.48 -29.05 33.20
N ILE A 3 20.46 -28.23 32.82
CA ILE A 3 20.23 -26.83 32.38
C ILE A 3 20.37 -26.65 30.86
N LYS A 4 20.79 -27.69 30.11
CA LYS A 4 21.09 -27.55 28.67
C LYS A 4 19.86 -27.58 27.74
N SER A 5 18.69 -28.06 28.18
CA SER A 5 17.52 -28.24 27.30
C SER A 5 16.66 -26.97 27.12
N ILE A 6 16.55 -26.14 28.16
CA ILE A 6 15.62 -24.99 28.17
C ILE A 6 16.10 -23.85 27.26
N ARG A 7 17.41 -23.71 27.03
CA ARG A 7 17.97 -22.66 26.15
C ARG A 7 17.60 -22.82 24.66
N LYS A 8 17.34 -24.05 24.19
CA LYS A 8 17.02 -24.29 22.77
C LYS A 8 15.57 -23.89 22.42
N ALA A 9 14.64 -24.02 23.36
CA ALA A 9 13.23 -23.66 23.14
C ALA A 9 13.01 -22.14 23.10
N VAL A 10 13.76 -21.37 23.91
CA VAL A 10 13.67 -19.90 23.93
C VAL A 10 14.20 -19.29 22.63
N LEU A 11 15.20 -19.91 21.99
CA LEU A 11 15.77 -19.42 20.72
C LEU A 11 14.83 -19.62 19.53
N LEU A 12 14.01 -20.68 19.52
CA LEU A 12 13.04 -20.92 18.43
C LEU A 12 11.83 -19.98 18.49
N LEU A 13 11.42 -19.53 19.68
CA LEU A 13 10.29 -18.62 19.82
C LEU A 13 10.61 -17.18 19.36
N ALA A 14 11.89 -16.80 19.35
CA ALA A 14 12.36 -15.49 18.86
C ALA A 14 12.40 -15.38 17.33
N LEU A 15 12.38 -16.49 16.57
CA LEU A 15 12.33 -16.44 15.10
C LEU A 15 10.91 -16.21 14.54
N LEU A 16 9.89 -16.25 15.39
CA LEU A 16 8.49 -16.04 15.00
C LEU A 16 8.08 -14.55 15.03
N THR A 17 9.00 -13.63 15.30
CA THR A 17 8.66 -12.21 15.46
C THR A 17 8.56 -11.49 14.10
N SER A 18 7.34 -11.04 13.86
CA SER A 18 6.90 -9.90 13.02
C SER A 18 7.07 -10.01 11.50
N THR A 19 6.17 -10.73 10.84
CA THR A 19 5.63 -10.23 9.57
C THR A 19 4.83 -8.96 9.89
N SER A 20 5.51 -7.80 9.88
CA SER A 20 4.82 -6.51 9.91
C SER A 20 4.08 -6.37 8.59
N PHE A 21 2.75 -6.33 8.63
CA PHE A 21 1.98 -5.88 7.47
C PHE A 21 2.29 -4.40 7.27
N ALA A 22 2.44 -3.99 6.02
CA ALA A 22 2.50 -2.58 5.65
C ALA A 22 1.27 -1.86 6.22
N ALA A 23 1.49 -0.78 6.98
CA ALA A 23 0.48 -0.13 7.79
C ALA A 23 0.30 1.35 7.40
N GLY A 24 0.17 1.63 6.09
CA GLY A 24 -0.16 2.97 5.62
C GLY A 24 -1.66 3.29 5.72
N LYS A 25 -2.03 4.49 5.30
CA LYS A 25 -3.41 4.98 5.44
C LYS A 25 -4.34 4.35 4.38
N ASN A 26 -5.63 4.29 4.69
CA ASN A 26 -6.66 3.86 3.76
C ASN A 26 -7.67 5.01 3.57
N VAL A 27 -7.80 5.51 2.35
CA VAL A 27 -8.64 6.66 2.02
C VAL A 27 -9.64 6.26 0.95
N ASN A 28 -10.92 6.50 1.22
CA ASN A 28 -11.93 6.50 0.18
C ASN A 28 -11.87 7.85 -0.55
N VAL A 29 -11.62 7.81 -1.85
CA VAL A 29 -11.49 9.01 -2.67
C VAL A 29 -12.87 9.61 -2.90
N GLU A 30 -12.98 10.91 -2.63
CA GLU A 30 -14.20 11.68 -2.81
C GLU A 30 -13.90 12.96 -3.57
N PHE A 31 -14.64 13.19 -4.65
CA PHE A 31 -14.58 14.44 -5.40
C PHE A 31 -15.64 15.40 -4.90
N ARG A 32 -15.26 16.69 -4.79
CA ARG A 32 -16.24 17.75 -4.57
C ARG A 32 -17.26 17.75 -5.71
N LYS A 33 -18.52 18.08 -5.42
CA LYS A 33 -19.59 18.11 -6.41
C LYS A 33 -19.19 18.99 -7.60
N GLY A 34 -19.27 18.43 -8.81
CA GLY A 34 -18.89 19.12 -10.05
C GLY A 34 -17.41 19.01 -10.43
N HIS A 35 -16.58 18.34 -9.62
CA HIS A 35 -15.16 18.10 -9.91
C HIS A 35 -14.90 16.64 -10.30
N SER A 36 -13.80 16.42 -11.03
CA SER A 36 -13.33 15.10 -11.49
C SER A 36 -11.96 14.72 -10.92
N SER A 37 -11.52 15.40 -9.87
CA SER A 37 -10.22 15.19 -9.22
C SER A 37 -10.30 15.51 -7.72
N ALA A 38 -9.43 14.90 -6.93
CA ALA A 38 -9.14 15.27 -5.56
C ALA A 38 -7.63 15.29 -5.32
N GLN A 39 -7.20 15.99 -4.28
CA GLN A 39 -5.81 16.10 -3.88
C GLN A 39 -5.66 15.59 -2.45
N TYR A 40 -4.60 14.81 -2.23
CA TYR A 40 -4.25 14.25 -0.94
C TYR A 40 -2.75 14.41 -0.69
N SER A 41 -2.36 14.41 0.58
CA SER A 41 -0.96 14.41 1.01
C SER A 41 -0.71 13.26 1.98
N GLY A 42 0.53 12.81 2.06
CA GLY A 42 0.95 11.72 2.93
C GLY A 42 2.45 11.53 2.94
N GLU A 43 2.90 10.67 3.85
CA GLU A 43 4.27 10.22 3.98
C GLU A 43 4.22 8.72 4.26
N ILE A 44 4.92 7.92 3.45
CA ILE A 44 5.08 6.47 3.64
C ILE A 44 6.48 6.18 4.18
N LYS A 45 6.61 5.17 5.05
CA LYS A 45 7.89 4.81 5.70
C LYS A 45 8.17 3.33 5.56
N GLY A 46 9.42 2.98 5.26
CA GLY A 46 9.85 1.59 5.15
C GLY A 46 9.03 0.83 4.09
N TYR A 47 8.30 -0.19 4.53
CA TYR A 47 7.46 -1.03 3.66
C TYR A 47 5.99 -0.61 3.65
N ASP A 48 5.62 0.50 4.31
CA ASP A 48 4.24 0.98 4.34
C ASP A 48 3.79 1.51 2.98
N TYR A 49 2.49 1.37 2.69
CA TYR A 49 1.86 1.95 1.51
C TYR A 49 0.50 2.56 1.87
N ASP A 50 0.21 3.70 1.26
CA ASP A 50 -1.09 4.36 1.36
C ASP A 50 -2.02 3.85 0.26
N THR A 51 -3.26 3.47 0.61
CA THR A 51 -4.28 2.99 -0.32
C THR A 51 -5.36 4.03 -0.52
N TYR A 52 -5.65 4.35 -1.79
CA TYR A 52 -6.70 5.27 -2.20
C TYR A 52 -7.75 4.54 -3.05
N THR A 53 -8.90 4.25 -2.45
CA THR A 53 -9.96 3.45 -3.06
C THR A 53 -11.01 4.34 -3.71
N PHE A 54 -11.37 4.04 -4.96
CA PHE A 54 -12.43 4.74 -5.68
C PHE A 54 -13.27 3.77 -6.51
N TYR A 55 -14.50 4.16 -6.82
CA TYR A 55 -15.37 3.43 -7.74
C TYR A 55 -15.46 4.18 -9.07
N ALA A 56 -15.31 3.43 -10.16
CA ALA A 56 -15.43 3.95 -11.52
C ALA A 56 -16.17 2.95 -12.42
N LYS A 57 -16.74 3.45 -13.51
CA LYS A 57 -17.33 2.65 -14.58
C LYS A 57 -16.25 2.27 -15.59
N LYS A 58 -16.42 1.10 -16.23
CA LYS A 58 -15.58 0.67 -17.35
C LYS A 58 -15.51 1.76 -18.43
N GLY A 59 -14.31 2.09 -18.87
CA GLY A 59 -14.05 3.11 -19.90
C GLY A 59 -13.81 4.52 -19.36
N GLN A 60 -14.05 4.78 -18.07
CA GLN A 60 -13.57 6.03 -17.46
C GLN A 60 -12.03 6.02 -17.38
N LYS A 61 -11.43 7.20 -17.56
CA LYS A 61 -9.98 7.38 -17.54
C LYS A 61 -9.54 7.86 -16.16
N VAL A 62 -8.48 7.26 -15.63
CA VAL A 62 -7.80 7.70 -14.41
C VAL A 62 -6.46 8.32 -14.79
N HIS A 63 -6.09 9.38 -14.09
CA HIS A 63 -4.78 9.99 -14.16
C HIS A 63 -4.33 10.32 -12.74
N VAL A 64 -3.09 9.95 -12.41
CA VAL A 64 -2.49 10.18 -11.09
C VAL A 64 -1.19 10.94 -11.31
N SER A 65 -1.03 12.01 -10.53
CA SER A 65 0.19 12.80 -10.48
C SER A 65 0.65 12.85 -9.03
N ILE A 66 1.94 12.54 -8.82
CA ILE A 66 2.58 12.55 -7.51
C ILE A 66 3.77 13.51 -7.56
N SER A 67 3.94 14.30 -6.49
CA SER A 67 4.98 15.33 -6.45
C SER A 67 6.38 14.78 -6.17
N ASN A 68 6.49 13.54 -5.66
CA ASN A 68 7.75 12.90 -5.33
C ASN A 68 8.02 11.76 -6.31
N GLU A 69 9.05 11.90 -7.14
CA GLU A 69 9.46 10.90 -8.13
C GLU A 69 9.91 9.57 -7.51
N GLY A 70 10.30 9.56 -6.23
CA GLY A 70 10.66 8.34 -5.50
C GLY A 70 9.48 7.55 -4.95
N ALA A 71 8.24 8.02 -5.17
CA ALA A 71 7.03 7.34 -4.74
C ALA A 71 6.31 6.73 -5.96
N ASP A 72 6.29 5.40 -6.03
CA ASP A 72 5.61 4.69 -7.09
C ASP A 72 4.08 4.71 -6.91
N THR A 73 3.35 4.63 -8.03
CA THR A 73 1.89 4.59 -8.03
C THR A 73 1.38 3.39 -8.82
N TYR A 74 0.74 2.45 -8.12
CA TYR A 74 0.20 1.23 -8.72
C TYR A 74 -1.32 1.17 -8.59
N LEU A 75 -1.98 0.73 -9.66
CA LEU A 75 -3.42 0.50 -9.70
C LEU A 75 -3.74 -0.99 -9.64
N PHE A 76 -4.64 -1.34 -8.72
CA PHE A 76 -5.25 -2.65 -8.59
C PHE A 76 -6.75 -2.54 -8.80
N GLY A 77 -7.38 -3.58 -9.33
CA GLY A 77 -8.83 -3.59 -9.47
C GLY A 77 -9.38 -4.70 -10.37
N PRO A 78 -10.71 -4.77 -10.53
CA PRO A 78 -11.36 -5.78 -11.36
C PRO A 78 -10.88 -5.71 -12.82
N GLY A 79 -10.46 -6.85 -13.36
CA GLY A 79 -9.94 -6.96 -14.73
C GLY A 79 -8.48 -6.53 -14.90
N ILE A 80 -7.76 -6.32 -13.81
CA ILE A 80 -6.30 -6.20 -13.78
C ILE A 80 -5.75 -7.47 -13.11
N ASP A 81 -4.91 -8.22 -13.80
CA ASP A 81 -4.42 -9.53 -13.33
C ASP A 81 -3.48 -9.42 -12.12
N ASP A 82 -2.66 -8.38 -12.08
CA ASP A 82 -1.75 -8.07 -10.97
C ASP A 82 -1.84 -6.58 -10.61
N SER A 83 -1.09 -5.73 -11.31
CA SER A 83 -1.11 -4.29 -11.11
C SER A 83 -0.77 -3.53 -12.40
N VAL A 84 -1.12 -2.24 -12.42
CA VAL A 84 -0.68 -1.30 -13.46
C VAL A 84 0.12 -0.18 -12.82
N ASP A 85 1.39 -0.05 -13.21
CA ASP A 85 2.25 1.09 -12.87
C ASP A 85 1.77 2.35 -13.59
N LEU A 86 1.20 3.29 -12.84
CA LEU A 86 0.61 4.52 -13.35
C LEU A 86 1.66 5.59 -13.68
N SER A 87 2.88 5.49 -13.12
CA SER A 87 3.95 6.47 -13.37
C SER A 87 4.35 6.57 -14.85
N ARG A 88 4.09 5.50 -15.61
CA ARG A 88 4.34 5.42 -17.06
C ARG A 88 3.32 6.18 -17.91
N TYR A 89 2.25 6.68 -17.30
CA TYR A 89 1.12 7.33 -17.96
C TYR A 89 0.82 8.72 -17.36
N SER A 90 1.71 9.22 -16.51
CA SER A 90 1.67 10.52 -15.84
C SER A 90 2.31 11.63 -16.67
#